data_AF-A0A1H7XT19-F1
#
_entry.id   AF-A0A1H7XT19-F1
#
_cell.length_a   1.000
_cell.length_b   1.000
_cell.length_c   1.000
_cell.angle_alpha   90.00
_cell.angle_beta   90.00
_cell.angle_gamma   90.00
#
_symmetry.space_group_name_H-M   'P 1'
#
loop_
_entity.id
_entity.type
_entity.pdbx_description
1 polymer ?
#
loop_
_entity_poly.entity_id
_entity_poly.type
_entity_poly.pdbx_seq_one_letter_code
_entity_poly.pdbx_strand_id
1 'polypeptide(L)'
;MFLDIKGSPFDFWEYTVAEIIDLINSYNRVYMQKRKEQVINNYQLSQMIANHVSCLLSSDSKPLEVWEYAPDLFDKEREQVEEERRQHDLLMHKERMRAFAAQFNERFKD
;
A
#
# COMPACT_ATOMS: atom_id res chain seq x y z
N MET A 1 4.77 -35.50 4.86
CA MET A 1 3.61 -34.75 5.38
C MET A 1 3.83 -34.26 6.82
N PHE A 2 4.07 -35.14 7.81
CA PHE A 2 4.40 -34.70 9.19
C PHE A 2 5.81 -34.09 9.32
N LEU A 3 6.80 -34.66 8.64
CA LEU A 3 8.17 -34.11 8.63
C LEU A 3 8.24 -32.74 7.93
N ASP A 4 7.39 -32.49 6.93
CA ASP A 4 7.36 -31.23 6.17
C ASP A 4 6.87 -30.05 7.01
N ILE A 5 6.08 -30.34 8.05
CA ILE A 5 5.65 -29.37 9.05
C ILE A 5 6.63 -29.26 10.23
N LYS A 6 7.83 -29.84 10.09
CA LYS A 6 8.90 -29.90 11.10
C LYS A 6 8.60 -30.78 12.32
N GLY A 7 7.66 -31.73 12.22
CA GLY A 7 7.47 -32.74 13.25
C GLY A 7 8.69 -33.65 13.34
N SER A 8 9.14 -34.00 14.55
CA SER A 8 10.24 -34.94 14.71
C SER A 8 9.74 -36.39 14.69
N PRO A 9 10.56 -37.36 14.25
CA PRO A 9 10.21 -38.78 14.33
C PRO A 9 9.93 -39.27 15.77
N PHE A 10 10.46 -38.59 16.79
CA PHE A 10 10.19 -38.93 18.18
C PHE A 10 8.79 -38.47 18.59
N ASP A 11 8.38 -37.26 18.18
CA ASP A 11 7.03 -36.73 18.46
C ASP A 11 5.92 -37.59 17.83
N PHE A 12 6.24 -38.32 16.75
CA PHE A 12 5.29 -39.25 16.12
C PHE A 12 4.80 -40.35 17.08
N TRP A 13 5.67 -40.81 17.98
CA TRP A 13 5.32 -41.85 18.95
C TRP A 13 4.63 -41.28 20.20
N GLU A 14 4.81 -39.98 20.46
CA GLU A 14 4.19 -39.27 21.58
C GLU A 14 2.77 -38.80 21.24
N TYR A 15 2.51 -38.47 19.97
CA TYR A 15 1.18 -38.05 19.52
C TYR A 15 0.31 -39.21 19.07
N THR A 16 -0.99 -39.07 19.29
CA THR A 16 -1.99 -39.89 18.64
C THR A 16 -2.09 -39.56 17.15
N VAL A 17 -2.57 -40.52 16.36
CA VAL A 17 -2.81 -40.31 14.92
C VAL A 17 -3.74 -39.12 14.67
N ALA A 18 -4.73 -38.90 15.54
CA ALA A 18 -5.65 -37.77 15.44
C ALA A 18 -4.94 -36.42 15.62
N GLU A 19 -4.07 -36.30 16.63
CA GLU A 19 -3.31 -35.08 16.89
C GLU A 19 -2.34 -34.78 15.74
N ILE A 20 -1.69 -35.80 15.17
CA ILE A 20 -0.82 -35.63 14.00
C ILE A 20 -1.61 -35.08 12.81
N ILE A 21 -2.81 -35.60 12.56
CA ILE A 21 -3.70 -35.11 11.49
C ILE A 21 -4.11 -33.66 11.76
N ASP A 22 -4.44 -33.31 13.00
CA ASP A 22 -4.82 -31.94 13.37
C ASP A 22 -3.67 -30.95 13.21
N LEU A 23 -2.44 -31.33 13.56
CA LEU A 23 -1.24 -30.54 13.33
C LEU A 23 -1.01 -30.28 11.84
N ILE A 24 -1.10 -31.32 11.01
CA ILE A 24 -0.98 -31.21 9.54
C ILE A 24 -2.07 -30.29 8.99
N ASN A 25 -3.32 -30.46 9.43
CA ASN A 25 -4.44 -29.64 8.98
C ASN A 25 -4.27 -28.17 9.39
N SER A 26 -3.82 -27.92 10.62
CA SER A 26 -3.55 -26.58 11.11
C SER A 26 -2.47 -25.88 10.30
N TYR A 27 -1.36 -26.57 10.06
CA TYR A 27 -0.30 -26.07 9.20
C TYR A 27 -0.81 -25.74 7.80
N ASN A 28 -1.58 -26.66 7.20
CA ASN A 28 -2.12 -26.46 5.85
C ASN A 28 -3.04 -25.25 5.77
N ARG A 29 -3.88 -24.98 6.79
CA ARG A 29 -4.71 -23.76 6.84
C ARG A 29 -3.86 -22.49 6.79
N VAL A 30 -2.84 -22.41 7.65
CA VAL A 30 -1.94 -21.25 7.71
C VAL A 30 -1.13 -21.12 6.41
N TYR A 31 -0.61 -22.23 5.89
CA TYR A 31 0.16 -22.24 4.65
C TYR A 31 -0.67 -21.76 3.45
N MET A 32 -1.91 -22.25 3.32
CA MET A 32 -2.82 -21.81 2.26
C MET A 32 -3.19 -20.33 2.40
N GLN A 33 -3.40 -19.85 3.63
CA GLN A 33 -3.66 -18.44 3.87
C GLN A 33 -2.47 -17.57 3.43
N LYS A 34 -1.25 -17.92 3.83
CA LYS A 34 -0.02 -17.22 3.39
C LYS A 34 0.15 -17.22 1.88
N ARG A 35 -0.16 -18.34 1.20
CA ARG A 35 -0.11 -18.41 -0.27
C ARG A 35 -1.11 -17.47 -0.92
N LYS A 36 -2.33 -17.37 -0.39
CA LYS A 36 -3.35 -16.44 -0.89
C LYS A 36 -2.89 -14.99 -0.72
N GLU A 37 -2.38 -14.64 0.47
CA GLU A 37 -1.83 -13.32 0.76
C GLU A 37 -0.69 -12.96 -0.21
N GLN A 38 0.23 -13.89 -0.46
CA GLN A 38 1.31 -13.69 -1.41
C GLN A 38 0.81 -13.41 -2.84
N VAL A 39 -0.20 -14.17 -3.30
CA VAL A 39 -0.79 -13.96 -4.62
C VAL A 39 -1.47 -12.60 -4.72
N ILE A 40 -2.23 -12.20 -3.69
CA ILE A 40 -2.89 -10.90 -3.63
C ILE A 40 -1.86 -9.77 -3.66
N ASN A 41 -0.83 -9.84 -2.83
CA ASN A 41 0.23 -8.83 -2.77
C ASN A 41 0.97 -8.69 -4.11
N ASN A 42 1.29 -9.81 -4.75
CA ASN A 42 1.94 -9.80 -6.07
C ASN A 42 1.03 -9.21 -7.15
N TYR A 43 -0.27 -9.52 -7.10
CA TYR A 43 -1.25 -8.96 -8.01
C TYR A 43 -1.39 -7.44 -7.83
N GLN A 44 -1.51 -6.97 -6.59
CA GLN A 44 -1.54 -5.54 -6.27
C GLN A 44 -0.28 -4.83 -6.77
N LEU A 45 0.91 -5.40 -6.51
CA LEU A 45 2.17 -4.85 -7.01
C LEU A 45 2.19 -4.76 -8.54
N SER A 46 1.71 -5.78 -9.24
CA SER A 46 1.62 -5.76 -10.70
C SER A 46 0.69 -4.65 -11.19
N GLN A 47 -0.43 -4.40 -10.52
CA GLN A 47 -1.34 -3.30 -10.84
C GLN A 47 -0.67 -1.94 -10.60
N MET A 48 0.02 -1.77 -9.48
CA MET A 48 0.77 -0.54 -9.18
C MET A 48 1.80 -0.23 -10.28
N ILE A 49 2.58 -1.23 -10.69
CA ILE A 49 3.57 -1.08 -11.77
C ILE A 49 2.87 -0.68 -13.08
N ALA A 50 1.78 -1.37 -13.46
CA ALA A 50 1.04 -1.05 -14.66
C ALA A 50 0.48 0.39 -14.64
N ASN A 51 -0.03 0.83 -13.49
CA ASN A 51 -0.55 2.18 -13.31
C ASN A 51 0.54 3.24 -13.44
N HIS A 52 1.71 3.03 -12.84
CA HIS A 52 2.85 3.93 -13.00
C HIS A 52 3.35 3.98 -14.46
N VAL A 53 3.44 2.83 -15.13
CA VAL A 53 3.83 2.79 -16.55
C VAL A 53 2.80 3.51 -17.43
N SER A 54 1.50 3.35 -17.15
CA SER A 54 0.43 4.07 -17.85
C SER A 54 0.58 5.60 -17.72
N CYS A 55 0.97 6.09 -16.55
CA CYS A 55 1.26 7.51 -16.30
C CYS A 55 2.47 8.04 -17.07
N LEU A 56 3.43 7.19 -17.42
CA LEU A 56 4.55 7.58 -18.27
C LEU A 56 4.15 7.70 -19.75
N LEU A 57 3.14 6.93 -20.18
CA LEU A 57 2.70 6.88 -21.57
C LEU A 57 1.60 7.89 -21.89
N SER A 58 0.82 8.31 -20.89
CA SER A 58 -0.32 9.21 -21.05
C SER A 58 -0.14 10.47 -20.20
N SER A 59 -0.33 11.65 -20.79
CA SER A 59 -0.22 12.95 -20.09
C SER A 59 -1.35 13.24 -19.10
N ASP A 60 -2.47 12.50 -19.20
CA ASP A 60 -3.69 12.76 -18.43
C ASP A 60 -3.89 11.79 -17.25
N SER A 61 -3.04 10.77 -17.09
CA SER A 61 -3.19 9.82 -15.98
C SER A 61 -2.36 10.24 -14.77
N LYS A 62 -3.01 10.27 -13.61
CA LYS A 62 -2.35 10.45 -12.31
C LYS A 62 -2.03 9.09 -11.71
N PRO A 63 -0.85 8.91 -11.10
CA PRO A 63 -0.54 7.68 -10.40
C PRO A 63 -1.51 7.52 -9.23
N LEU A 64 -2.07 6.31 -9.11
CA LEU A 64 -2.87 5.93 -7.96
C LEU A 64 -1.98 5.88 -6.72
N GLU A 65 -2.52 6.38 -5.61
CA GLU A 65 -1.86 6.45 -4.31
C GLU A 65 -1.98 5.14 -3.53
N VAL A 66 -1.09 4.93 -2.56
CA VAL A 66 -1.01 3.67 -1.80
C VAL A 66 -2.33 3.33 -1.08
N TRP A 67 -3.00 4.34 -0.53
CA TRP A 67 -4.29 4.18 0.16
C TRP A 67 -5.46 3.81 -0.77
N GLU A 68 -5.33 4.00 -2.09
CA GLU A 68 -6.38 3.56 -3.03
C GLU A 68 -6.36 2.03 -3.23
N TYR A 69 -5.21 1.38 -2.98
CA TYR A 69 -5.09 -0.08 -3.01
C TYR A 69 -5.44 -0.75 -1.68
N ALA A 70 -5.36 0.02 -0.58
CA ALA A 70 -5.52 -0.47 0.79
C ALA A 70 -6.16 0.62 1.67
N PRO A 71 -7.44 0.98 1.44
CA PRO A 71 -8.08 2.11 2.12
C PRO A 71 -8.13 1.93 3.63
N ASP A 72 -8.46 0.72 4.09
CA ASP A 72 -8.65 0.40 5.51
C ASP A 72 -7.34 0.44 6.33
N LEU A 73 -6.18 0.48 5.68
CA LEU A 73 -4.88 0.42 6.35
C LEU A 73 -4.21 1.79 6.55
N PHE A 74 -4.62 2.81 5.79
CA PHE A 74 -3.87 4.07 5.67
C PHE A 74 -4.74 5.33 5.86
N ASP A 75 -5.86 5.23 6.56
CA ASP A 75 -6.78 6.36 6.75
C ASP A 75 -6.10 7.57 7.43
N LYS A 76 -5.26 7.33 8.44
CA LYS A 76 -4.57 8.41 9.17
C LYS A 76 -3.47 9.06 8.34
N GLU A 77 -2.71 8.26 7.61
CA GLU A 77 -1.65 8.70 6.71
C GLU A 77 -2.24 9.51 5.55
N ARG A 78 -3.40 9.08 5.02
CA ARG A 78 -4.13 9.83 3.99
C ARG A 78 -4.49 11.23 4.48
N GLU A 79 -5.08 11.34 5.67
CA GLU A 79 -5.48 12.64 6.24
C GLU A 79 -4.28 13.59 6.43
N GLN A 80 -3.13 13.07 6.86
CA GLN A 80 -1.91 13.86 7.03
C GLN A 80 -1.39 14.37 5.68
N VAL A 81 -1.30 13.50 4.67
CA VAL A 81 -0.81 13.89 3.34
C VAL A 81 -1.77 14.87 2.66
N GLU A 82 -3.07 14.71 2.83
CA GLU A 82 -4.06 15.65 2.33
C GLU A 82 -3.94 17.03 2.98
N GLU A 83 -3.69 17.10 4.29
CA GLU A 83 -3.48 18.36 4.99
C GLU A 83 -2.19 19.04 4.53
N GLU A 84 -1.10 18.30 4.39
CA GLU A 84 0.17 18.83 3.84
C GLU A 84 -0.01 19.40 2.43
N ARG A 85 -0.76 18.70 1.57
CA ARG A 85 -1.12 19.21 0.22
C ARG A 85 -1.92 20.50 0.31
N ARG A 86 -2.93 20.58 1.17
CA ARG A 86 -3.72 21.81 1.38
C ARG A 86 -2.84 22.97 1.83
N GLN A 87 -1.94 22.75 2.79
CA GLN A 87 -1.02 23.78 3.28
C GLN A 87 -0.07 24.25 2.19
N HIS A 88 0.48 23.32 1.40
CA HIS A 88 1.35 23.65 0.28
C HIS A 88 0.63 24.48 -0.79
N ASP A 89 -0.58 24.09 -1.19
CA ASP A 89 -1.38 24.82 -2.17
C ASP A 89 -1.73 26.24 -1.70
N LEU A 90 -2.03 26.39 -0.40
CA LEU A 90 -2.26 27.71 0.20
C LEU A 90 -1.03 28.60 0.18
N LEU A 91 0.16 28.05 0.46
CA LEU A 91 1.42 28.79 0.38
C LEU A 91 1.70 29.24 -1.05
N MET A 92 1.60 28.33 -2.02
CA MET A 92 1.79 28.64 -3.43
C MET A 92 0.78 29.70 -3.92
N HIS A 93 -0.47 29.63 -3.47
CA HIS A 93 -1.46 30.65 -3.80
C HIS A 93 -1.09 32.03 -3.23
N LYS A 94 -0.68 32.09 -1.96
CA LYS A 94 -0.24 33.35 -1.32
C LYS A 94 0.94 33.97 -2.06
N GLU A 95 1.92 33.16 -2.47
CA GLU A 95 3.06 33.64 -3.26
C GLU A 95 2.64 34.19 -4.62
N ARG A 96 1.75 33.49 -5.34
CA ARG A 96 1.19 33.98 -6.61
C ARG A 96 0.48 35.32 -6.44
N MET A 97 -0.30 35.49 -5.37
CA MET A 97 -0.98 36.76 -5.07
C MET A 97 0.01 37.87 -4.72
N ARG A 98 1.06 37.56 -3.95
CA ARG A 98 2.13 38.52 -3.65
C ARG A 98 2.85 38.97 -4.91
N ALA A 99 3.20 38.04 -5.81
CA ALA A 99 3.84 38.35 -7.08
C ALA A 99 2.94 39.20 -7.98
N PHE A 100 1.64 38.86 -8.06
CA PHE A 100 0.65 39.65 -8.80
C PHE A 100 0.52 41.08 -8.25
N ALA A 101 0.40 41.24 -6.94
CA ALA A 101 0.32 42.56 -6.30
C ALA A 101 1.58 43.39 -6.53
N ALA A 102 2.77 42.78 -6.47
CA ALA A 102 4.03 43.46 -6.77
C ALA A 102 4.07 43.97 -8.23
N GLN A 103 3.71 43.12 -9.20
CA GLN A 103 3.63 43.51 -10.61
C GLN A 103 2.60 44.62 -10.86
N PHE A 104 1.45 44.56 -10.19
CA PHE A 104 0.43 45.60 -10.29
C PHE A 104 0.94 46.93 -9.72
N ASN A 105 1.53 46.92 -8.52
CA ASN A 105 2.07 48.14 -7.89
C ASN A 105 3.21 48.79 -8.69
N GLU A 106 4.01 48.01 -9.42
CA GLU A 106 5.03 48.55 -10.34
C GLU A 106 4.41 49.25 -11.55
N ARG A 107 3.24 48.82 -12.04
CA ARG A 107 2.55 49.43 -13.20
C ARG A 107 1.86 50.76 -12.88
N PHE A 108 1.59 51.06 -11.61
CA PHE A 108 0.89 52.27 -11.17
C PHE A 108 1.81 53.23 -10.38
N LYS A 109 3.12 53.09 -10.56
CA LYS A 109 4.14 53.92 -9.90
C LYS A 109 4.60 55.15 -10.72
N ASP A 110 3.94 55.43 -11.84
CA ASP A 110 4.05 56.66 -12.63
C ASP A 110 2.81 57.56 -12.41
#